data_AF-A0A964LZ64-F1
#
_entry.id   AF-A0A964LZ64-F1
#
_cell.length_a   1.000
_cell.length_b   1.000
_cell.length_c   1.000
_cell.angle_alpha   90.00
_cell.angle_beta   90.00
_cell.angle_gamma   90.00
#
_symmetry.space_group_name_H-M   'P 1'
#
loop_
_entity.id
_entity.type
_entity.pdbx_description
1 polymer ?
#
loop_
_entity_poly.entity_id
_entity_poly.type
_entity_poly.pdbx_seq_one_letter_code
_entity_poly.pdbx_strand_id
1 'polypeptide(L)'
;MTLAVSLSSRADSLDEPLPLAPTASSVHGVETCAGPPAETPLRAEQGSSGVMYNFAEHPKSIRAVAKKLLTAAVDASAEAQKSACDAAPCASENPPSIVFRVAPITLLPANVQQPLCLQLAERTSKLPLKYGTHEFPSVEKFDEWITQFSLGQGPDGKLLYEQCGGNCDPSYTFIIAPGEMGLKVNTEVYCGFARDRKDEMFALSTTLRHQCGHNAR
;
A
#
# COMPACT_ATOMS: atom_id res chain seq x y z
N MET A 1 46.73 -3.02 -55.91
CA MET A 1 47.61 -3.94 -56.68
C MET A 1 47.79 -5.22 -55.87
N THR A 2 47.38 -6.35 -56.45
CA THR A 2 47.98 -7.71 -56.35
C THR A 2 47.88 -8.42 -54.97
N LEU A 3 46.96 -9.40 -54.79
CA LEU A 3 47.11 -10.88 -54.98
C LEU A 3 48.08 -11.52 -53.94
N ALA A 4 47.89 -12.68 -53.29
CA ALA A 4 47.04 -13.88 -53.47
C ALA A 4 47.11 -14.75 -52.15
N VAL A 5 46.10 -15.57 -51.77
CA VAL A 5 45.98 -17.06 -51.93
C VAL A 5 46.96 -17.86 -51.03
N SER A 6 46.65 -18.93 -50.26
CA SER A 6 45.46 -19.76 -49.92
C SER A 6 45.88 -20.89 -48.93
N LEU A 7 44.96 -21.86 -48.68
CA LEU A 7 45.09 -23.24 -48.13
C LEU A 7 44.64 -23.40 -46.65
N SER A 8 43.94 -24.45 -46.20
CA SER A 8 43.05 -25.47 -46.79
C SER A 8 42.57 -26.40 -45.65
N SER A 9 41.39 -27.01 -45.85
CA SER A 9 40.97 -28.36 -45.37
C SER A 9 40.56 -28.61 -43.91
N ARG A 10 39.29 -29.04 -43.74
CA ARG A 10 38.81 -30.38 -43.27
C ARG A 10 37.27 -30.31 -43.20
N ALA A 11 36.52 -31.07 -44.00
CA ALA A 11 36.19 -32.50 -43.90
C ALA A 11 35.22 -32.85 -42.75
N ASP A 12 33.98 -33.13 -43.18
CA ASP A 12 33.11 -34.25 -42.79
C ASP A 12 32.46 -34.39 -41.41
N SER A 13 31.13 -34.54 -41.50
CA SER A 13 30.28 -35.48 -40.77
C SER A 13 30.08 -35.30 -39.26
N LEU A 14 28.83 -35.09 -38.83
CA LEU A 14 27.93 -36.14 -38.32
C LEU A 14 26.66 -35.51 -37.75
N ASP A 15 25.53 -36.06 -38.19
CA ASP A 15 24.18 -35.86 -37.68
C ASP A 15 24.12 -36.39 -36.23
N GLU A 16 23.88 -35.53 -35.24
CA GLU A 16 23.72 -35.92 -33.84
C GLU A 16 22.37 -35.38 -33.32
N PRO A 17 21.44 -36.25 -32.86
CA PRO A 17 20.11 -35.82 -32.44
C PRO A 17 20.08 -35.36 -30.98
N LEU A 18 19.49 -34.16 -30.80
CA LEU A 18 18.75 -33.63 -29.64
C LEU A 18 19.34 -33.78 -28.22
N PRO A 19 19.47 -32.64 -27.51
CA PRO A 19 19.09 -32.55 -26.12
C PRO A 19 17.64 -32.03 -26.00
N LEU A 20 16.77 -32.86 -25.43
CA LEU A 20 15.49 -32.44 -24.85
C LEU A 20 15.78 -31.37 -23.79
N ALA A 21 15.36 -30.14 -24.06
CA ALA A 21 15.37 -29.02 -23.12
C ALA A 21 13.92 -28.61 -22.80
N PRO A 22 13.71 -27.90 -21.69
CA PRO A 22 13.18 -28.44 -20.46
C PRO A 22 11.65 -28.40 -20.44
N THR A 23 11.07 -29.28 -19.64
CA THR A 23 9.70 -29.20 -19.14
C THR A 23 9.32 -27.75 -18.85
N ALA A 24 8.30 -27.26 -19.57
CA ALA A 24 7.62 -26.02 -19.28
C ALA A 24 7.35 -25.96 -17.78
N SER A 25 8.05 -25.05 -17.10
CA SER A 25 7.70 -24.66 -15.75
C SER A 25 6.25 -24.19 -15.82
N SER A 26 5.39 -24.93 -15.14
CA SER A 26 4.03 -24.52 -14.85
C SER A 26 4.10 -23.14 -14.21
N VAL A 27 3.82 -22.11 -15.00
CA VAL A 27 3.51 -20.79 -14.50
C VAL A 27 2.37 -21.00 -13.53
N HIS A 28 2.65 -20.86 -12.23
CA HIS A 28 1.60 -20.77 -11.21
C HIS A 28 0.62 -19.71 -11.70
N GLY A 29 -0.58 -20.16 -12.03
CA GLY A 29 -1.65 -19.28 -12.47
C GLY A 29 -1.82 -18.21 -11.42
N VAL A 30 -1.59 -16.95 -11.81
CA VAL A 30 -2.14 -15.82 -11.11
C VAL A 30 -3.65 -15.93 -11.34
N GLU A 31 -4.30 -16.73 -10.51
CA GLU A 31 -5.74 -16.92 -10.57
C GLU A 31 -6.37 -15.59 -10.19
N THR A 32 -6.92 -14.94 -11.20
CA THR A 32 -7.42 -13.57 -11.13
C THR A 32 -8.79 -13.63 -10.48
N CYS A 33 -8.96 -12.93 -9.35
CA CYS A 33 -10.26 -12.67 -8.77
C CYS A 33 -11.20 -12.12 -9.86
N ALA A 34 -12.40 -12.69 -10.01
CA ALA A 34 -13.41 -12.16 -10.94
C ALA A 34 -13.96 -10.78 -10.51
N GLY A 35 -13.58 -10.28 -9.34
CA GLY A 35 -13.95 -8.97 -8.83
C GLY A 35 -12.89 -8.36 -7.92
N PRO A 36 -13.00 -7.06 -7.60
CA PRO A 36 -12.12 -6.43 -6.62
C PRO A 36 -12.19 -7.15 -5.27
N PRO A 37 -11.09 -7.19 -4.48
CA PRO A 37 -11.09 -7.82 -3.17
C PRO A 37 -12.21 -7.26 -2.29
N ALA A 38 -12.96 -8.13 -1.63
CA ALA A 38 -14.01 -7.70 -0.71
C ALA A 38 -13.38 -7.10 0.56
N GLU A 39 -13.84 -5.90 0.92
CA GLU A 39 -13.47 -5.23 2.17
C GLU A 39 -14.63 -5.26 3.16
N THR A 40 -14.37 -5.79 4.36
CA THR A 40 -15.31 -5.79 5.48
C THR A 40 -14.95 -4.63 6.41
N PRO A 41 -15.85 -3.65 6.63
CA PRO A 41 -15.59 -2.56 7.56
C PRO A 41 -15.34 -3.06 8.99
N LEU A 42 -14.28 -2.55 9.64
CA LEU A 42 -14.02 -2.82 11.05
C LEU A 42 -14.48 -1.66 11.92
N ARG A 43 -13.80 -0.51 11.80
CA ARG A 43 -14.08 0.69 12.60
C ARG A 43 -13.76 1.95 11.81
N ALA A 44 -14.47 3.03 12.13
CA ALA A 44 -14.21 4.36 11.59
C ALA A 44 -14.41 5.41 12.69
N GLU A 45 -13.51 6.38 12.75
CA GLU A 45 -13.53 7.46 13.72
C GLU A 45 -12.96 8.75 13.12
N GLN A 46 -13.11 9.87 13.83
CA GLN A 46 -12.53 11.15 13.44
C GLN A 46 -11.43 11.55 14.43
N GLY A 47 -10.34 12.10 13.91
CA GLY A 47 -9.22 12.58 14.70
C GLY A 47 -8.84 14.00 14.31
N SER A 48 -8.41 14.80 15.29
CA SER A 48 -7.91 16.15 15.05
C SER A 48 -6.40 16.16 14.84
N SER A 49 -5.93 16.86 13.81
CA SER A 49 -4.51 17.19 13.61
C SER A 49 -4.07 18.42 14.39
N GLY A 50 -4.97 19.06 15.14
CA GLY A 50 -4.69 20.32 15.78
C GLY A 50 -3.60 20.21 16.83
N VAL A 51 -2.74 21.24 16.88
CA VAL A 51 -1.54 21.31 17.71
C VAL A 51 -1.85 20.97 19.18
N MET A 52 -2.88 21.60 19.75
CA MET A 52 -3.32 21.33 21.13
C MET A 52 -3.68 19.86 21.38
N TYR A 53 -4.33 19.20 20.41
CA TYR A 53 -4.74 17.81 20.55
C TYR A 53 -3.55 16.84 20.41
N ASN A 54 -2.66 17.09 19.44
CA ASN A 54 -1.51 16.23 19.17
C ASN A 54 -0.43 16.31 20.26
N PHE A 55 -0.17 17.49 20.84
CA PHE A 55 0.86 17.63 21.88
C PHE A 55 0.41 17.14 23.26
N ALA A 56 -0.88 17.11 23.54
CA ALA A 56 -1.42 16.65 24.82
C ALA A 56 -1.73 15.14 24.87
N GLU A 57 -1.32 14.37 23.85
CA GLU A 57 -1.72 12.97 23.64
C GLU A 57 -3.24 12.78 23.79
N HIS A 58 -4.01 13.79 23.39
CA HIS A 58 -5.43 13.82 23.69
C HIS A 58 -6.10 12.62 22.98
N PRO A 59 -7.09 11.95 23.60
CA PRO A 59 -7.73 10.77 23.01
C PRO A 59 -8.38 11.00 21.64
N LYS A 60 -8.69 12.26 21.31
CA LYS A 60 -9.23 12.70 20.01
C LYS A 60 -8.16 13.18 19.01
N SER A 61 -6.89 13.13 19.37
CA SER A 61 -5.81 13.41 18.43
C SER A 61 -5.80 12.36 17.32
N ILE A 62 -5.41 12.77 16.11
CA ILE A 62 -5.30 11.85 14.98
C ILE A 62 -4.37 10.68 15.29
N ARG A 63 -3.30 10.92 16.05
CA ARG A 63 -2.35 9.89 16.48
C ARG A 63 -2.98 8.87 17.44
N ALA A 64 -3.68 9.34 18.48
CA ALA A 64 -4.34 8.43 19.43
C ALA A 64 -5.42 7.58 18.74
N VAL A 65 -6.21 8.20 17.85
CA VAL A 65 -7.24 7.50 17.07
C VAL A 65 -6.61 6.49 16.10
N ALA A 66 -5.55 6.87 15.37
CA ALA A 66 -4.84 5.98 14.45
C ALA A 66 -4.28 4.76 15.18
N LYS A 67 -3.54 4.96 16.28
CA LYS A 67 -2.99 3.86 17.10
C LYS A 67 -4.10 2.91 17.56
N LYS A 68 -5.19 3.44 18.12
CA LYS A 68 -6.32 2.64 18.58
C LYS A 68 -6.96 1.81 17.46
N LEU A 69 -7.20 2.41 16.30
CA LEU A 69 -7.80 1.72 15.15
C LEU A 69 -6.86 0.64 14.58
N LEU A 70 -5.57 0.93 14.50
CA LEU A 70 -4.56 0.00 14.00
C LEU A 70 -4.38 -1.20 14.92
N THR A 71 -4.24 -1.00 16.24
CA THR A 71 -4.16 -2.10 17.21
C THR A 71 -5.40 -3.01 17.10
N ALA A 72 -6.60 -2.42 17.12
CA ALA A 72 -7.83 -3.19 17.01
C ALA A 72 -7.95 -3.94 15.68
N ALA A 73 -7.43 -3.38 14.58
CA ALA A 73 -7.46 -4.05 13.28
C ALA A 73 -6.46 -5.20 13.17
N VAL A 74 -5.28 -5.07 13.79
CA VAL A 74 -4.29 -6.16 13.91
C VAL A 74 -4.88 -7.32 14.70
N ASP A 75 -5.50 -7.04 15.85
CA ASP A 75 -6.15 -8.06 16.67
C ASP A 75 -7.29 -8.76 15.91
N ALA A 76 -8.13 -8.00 15.20
CA ALA A 76 -9.21 -8.54 14.40
C ALA A 76 -8.72 -9.40 13.22
N SER A 77 -7.62 -9.00 12.58
CA SER A 77 -6.99 -9.78 11.51
C SER A 77 -6.44 -11.11 12.04
N ALA A 78 -5.77 -11.09 13.20
CA ALA A 78 -5.25 -12.29 13.85
C ALA A 78 -6.38 -13.26 14.24
N GLU A 79 -7.49 -12.75 14.79
CA GLU A 79 -8.65 -13.58 15.15
C GLU A 79 -9.34 -14.16 13.90
N ALA A 80 -9.46 -13.37 12.83
CA ALA A 80 -10.00 -13.85 11.56
C ALA A 80 -9.13 -14.97 10.96
N GLN A 81 -7.80 -14.82 11.04
CA GLN A 81 -6.85 -15.85 10.61
C GLN A 81 -7.00 -17.13 11.43
N LYS A 82 -7.08 -17.00 12.75
CA LYS A 82 -7.27 -18.13 13.67
C LYS A 82 -8.59 -18.85 13.41
N SER A 83 -9.69 -18.11 13.23
CA SER A 83 -11.00 -18.67 12.92
C SER A 83 -11.01 -19.44 11.59
N ALA A 84 -10.31 -18.92 10.57
CA ALA A 84 -10.16 -19.62 9.28
C ALA A 84 -9.36 -20.93 9.42
N CYS A 85 -8.37 -20.91 10.31
CA CYS A 85 -7.53 -22.05 10.68
C CYS A 85 -8.25 -23.14 11.49
N ASP A 86 -9.23 -22.78 12.31
CA ASP A 86 -10.03 -23.75 13.08
C ASP A 86 -11.05 -24.48 12.17
N ALA A 87 -11.46 -23.85 11.07
CA ALA A 87 -12.44 -24.40 10.13
C ALA A 87 -11.86 -25.37 9.08
N ALA A 88 -10.56 -25.28 8.78
CA ALA A 88 -9.85 -26.14 7.83
C ALA A 88 -8.34 -26.14 8.14
N PRO A 89 -7.56 -27.17 7.74
CA PRO A 89 -6.10 -27.13 7.92
C PRO A 89 -5.56 -25.81 7.36
N CYS A 90 -4.85 -25.04 8.19
CA CYS A 90 -4.32 -23.69 7.91
C CYS A 90 -3.45 -23.64 6.64
N ALA A 91 -4.08 -23.72 5.48
CA ALA A 91 -3.49 -23.48 4.16
C ALA A 91 -4.05 -22.19 3.58
N SER A 92 -4.44 -21.24 4.44
CA SER A 92 -4.63 -19.86 4.02
C SER A 92 -3.23 -19.31 3.73
N GLU A 93 -2.72 -19.56 2.53
CA GLU A 93 -1.50 -18.94 1.99
C GLU A 93 -1.62 -17.41 1.97
N ASN A 94 -2.85 -16.89 2.10
CA ASN A 94 -3.19 -15.49 1.93
C ASN A 94 -3.97 -14.95 3.14
N PRO A 95 -3.29 -14.60 4.25
CA PRO A 95 -3.95 -13.98 5.38
C PRO A 95 -4.64 -12.66 4.98
N PRO A 96 -5.76 -12.29 5.62
CA PRO A 96 -6.44 -11.04 5.32
C PRO A 96 -5.50 -9.85 5.54
N SER A 97 -5.55 -8.89 4.63
CA SER A 97 -4.85 -7.61 4.79
C SER A 97 -5.75 -6.61 5.50
N ILE A 98 -5.17 -5.73 6.29
CA ILE A 98 -5.87 -4.56 6.84
C ILE A 98 -5.72 -3.42 5.83
N VAL A 99 -6.80 -2.70 5.55
CA VAL A 99 -6.72 -1.43 4.82
C VAL A 99 -7.07 -0.31 5.77
N PHE A 100 -6.08 0.52 6.07
CA PHE A 100 -6.21 1.70 6.93
C PHE A 100 -6.21 2.96 6.07
N ARG A 101 -7.26 3.78 6.18
CA ARG A 101 -7.44 5.00 5.38
C ARG A 101 -7.52 6.22 6.27
N VAL A 102 -6.90 7.30 5.81
CA VAL A 102 -6.92 8.62 6.46
C VAL A 102 -7.22 9.68 5.41
N ALA A 103 -8.24 10.50 5.62
CA ALA A 103 -8.62 11.55 4.66
C ALA A 103 -9.10 12.83 5.37
N PRO A 104 -8.81 14.03 4.82
CA PRO A 104 -9.44 15.27 5.25
C PRO A 104 -10.97 15.21 5.21
N ILE A 105 -11.66 15.80 6.19
CA ILE A 105 -13.13 15.89 6.19
C ILE A 105 -13.62 17.10 5.40
N THR A 106 -13.08 18.28 5.72
CA THR A 106 -13.57 19.56 5.18
C THR A 106 -12.61 20.08 4.13
N LEU A 107 -12.98 20.00 2.85
CA LEU A 107 -12.19 20.52 1.74
C LEU A 107 -12.65 21.91 1.32
N LEU A 108 -11.73 22.71 0.77
CA LEU A 108 -12.09 23.97 0.15
C LEU A 108 -12.98 23.74 -1.09
N PRO A 109 -13.97 24.59 -1.37
CA PRO A 109 -14.78 24.51 -2.58
C PRO A 109 -13.95 24.60 -3.87
N ALA A 110 -14.39 23.93 -4.93
CA ALA A 110 -13.64 23.83 -6.19
C ALA A 110 -13.25 25.19 -6.81
N ASN A 111 -14.09 26.21 -6.66
CA ASN A 111 -13.85 27.56 -7.19
C ASN A 111 -12.77 28.36 -6.43
N VAL A 112 -12.36 27.90 -5.25
CA VAL A 112 -11.27 28.51 -4.46
C VAL A 112 -10.05 27.58 -4.35
N GLN A 113 -10.08 26.42 -5.02
CA GLN A 113 -8.94 25.52 -5.06
C GLN A 113 -7.78 26.14 -5.83
N GLN A 114 -6.57 25.87 -5.36
CA GLN A 114 -5.38 26.21 -6.12
C GLN A 114 -5.31 25.32 -7.37
N PRO A 115 -4.96 25.87 -8.56
CA PRO A 115 -4.87 25.08 -9.79
C PRO A 115 -3.97 23.84 -9.67
N LEU A 116 -2.89 23.94 -8.89
CA LEU A 116 -1.98 22.82 -8.62
C LEU A 116 -2.71 21.67 -7.90
N CYS A 117 -3.52 21.93 -6.88
CA CYS A 117 -4.23 20.89 -6.16
C CYS A 117 -5.29 20.22 -7.04
N LEU A 118 -5.97 20.97 -7.92
CA LEU A 118 -6.89 20.37 -8.90
C LEU A 118 -6.15 19.40 -9.83
N GLN A 119 -4.99 19.80 -10.34
CA GLN A 119 -4.17 18.97 -11.22
C GLN A 119 -3.65 17.71 -10.51
N LEU A 120 -3.14 17.85 -9.30
CA LEU A 120 -2.62 16.73 -8.50
C LEU A 120 -3.75 15.78 -8.10
N ALA A 121 -4.91 16.31 -7.69
CA ALA A 121 -6.11 15.53 -7.43
C ALA A 121 -6.54 14.74 -8.68
N GLU A 122 -6.59 15.36 -9.85
CA GLU A 122 -6.96 14.63 -11.07
C GLU A 122 -5.96 13.50 -11.38
N ARG A 123 -4.65 13.80 -11.35
CA ARG A 123 -3.60 12.83 -11.65
C ARG A 123 -3.60 11.66 -10.67
N THR A 124 -3.60 11.96 -9.38
CA THR A 124 -3.46 10.95 -8.32
C THR A 124 -4.76 10.17 -8.05
N SER A 125 -5.91 10.65 -8.54
CA SER A 125 -7.16 9.85 -8.52
C SER A 125 -7.09 8.64 -9.45
N LYS A 126 -6.32 8.75 -10.54
CA LYS A 126 -6.14 7.70 -11.55
C LYS A 126 -4.93 6.82 -11.24
N LEU A 127 -3.86 7.44 -10.75
CA LEU A 127 -2.62 6.78 -10.39
C LEU A 127 -2.10 7.33 -9.06
N PRO A 128 -2.52 6.75 -7.92
CA PRO A 128 -2.02 7.14 -6.60
C PRO A 128 -0.49 7.04 -6.53
N LEU A 129 0.12 7.93 -5.77
CA LEU A 129 1.56 7.87 -5.50
C LEU A 129 1.85 6.68 -4.60
N LYS A 130 2.91 5.92 -4.89
CA LYS A 130 3.29 4.73 -4.14
C LYS A 130 4.63 4.94 -3.45
N TYR A 131 4.70 4.61 -2.15
CA TYR A 131 5.91 4.75 -1.32
C TYR A 131 6.37 3.38 -0.87
N GLY A 132 7.04 2.68 -1.78
CA GLY A 132 7.71 1.39 -1.53
C GLY A 132 6.86 0.34 -0.80
N THR A 133 7.54 -0.72 -0.36
CA THR A 133 7.01 -1.61 0.68
C THR A 133 7.90 -1.44 1.89
N HIS A 134 7.29 -1.24 3.06
CA HIS A 134 7.99 -1.09 4.33
C HIS A 134 7.62 -2.23 5.27
N GLU A 135 8.56 -2.62 6.13
CA GLU A 135 8.29 -3.56 7.22
C GLU A 135 8.49 -2.87 8.57
N PHE A 136 7.55 -3.10 9.47
CA PHE A 136 7.58 -2.55 10.82
C PHE A 136 7.41 -3.66 11.86
N PRO A 137 8.20 -3.67 12.94
CA PRO A 137 8.11 -4.72 13.94
C PRO A 137 6.85 -4.64 14.82
N SER A 138 6.17 -3.48 14.84
CA SER A 138 4.95 -3.28 15.63
C SER A 138 4.12 -2.12 15.12
N VAL A 139 2.89 -2.00 15.65
CA VAL A 139 1.99 -0.86 15.38
C VAL A 139 2.61 0.46 15.83
N GLU A 140 3.36 0.48 16.94
CA GLU A 140 4.05 1.68 17.44
C GLU A 140 5.09 2.18 16.43
N LYS A 141 5.91 1.28 15.87
CA LYS A 141 6.91 1.68 14.86
C LYS A 141 6.28 2.15 13.56
N PHE A 142 5.15 1.55 13.20
CA PHE A 142 4.37 2.03 12.06
C PHE A 142 3.75 3.42 12.33
N ASP A 143 3.16 3.67 13.51
CA ASP A 143 2.61 4.98 13.91
C ASP A 143 3.69 6.08 13.95
N GLU A 144 4.88 5.75 14.47
CA GLU A 144 6.06 6.64 14.43
C GLU A 144 6.40 7.03 12.98
N TRP A 145 6.45 6.06 12.06
CA TRP A 145 6.71 6.33 10.65
C TRP A 145 5.60 7.13 9.98
N ILE A 146 4.31 6.83 10.22
CA ILE A 146 3.18 7.62 9.71
C ILE A 146 3.29 9.08 10.16
N THR A 147 3.68 9.31 11.41
CA THR A 147 3.89 10.66 11.95
C THR A 147 5.00 11.39 11.19
N GLN A 148 6.15 10.75 10.98
CA GLN A 148 7.24 11.34 10.19
C GLN A 148 6.80 11.62 8.74
N PHE A 149 6.19 10.63 8.10
CA PHE A 149 5.71 10.68 6.73
C PHE A 149 4.72 11.84 6.50
N SER A 150 3.70 11.94 7.36
CA SER A 150 2.66 12.98 7.26
C SER A 150 3.15 14.38 7.64
N LEU A 151 4.25 14.51 8.38
CA LEU A 151 4.87 15.82 8.70
C LEU A 151 5.94 16.25 7.69
N GLY A 152 6.15 15.48 6.61
CA GLY A 152 7.19 15.76 5.63
C GLY A 152 8.60 15.49 6.15
N GLN A 153 8.73 14.64 7.17
CA GLN A 153 9.99 14.27 7.81
C GLN A 153 10.44 12.87 7.34
N GLY A 154 11.73 12.59 7.48
CA GLY A 154 12.35 11.39 6.91
C GLY A 154 12.41 11.40 5.38
N PRO A 155 12.93 10.32 4.75
CA PRO A 155 13.07 10.24 3.29
C PRO A 155 11.70 10.28 2.57
N ASP A 156 10.76 9.44 2.98
CA ASP A 156 9.45 9.32 2.32
C ASP A 156 8.59 10.56 2.54
N GLY A 157 8.65 11.17 3.73
CA GLY A 157 7.91 12.41 4.01
C GLY A 157 8.41 13.58 3.17
N LYS A 158 9.74 13.72 3.01
CA LYS A 158 10.29 14.75 2.10
C LYS A 158 9.82 14.53 0.67
N LEU A 159 9.93 13.30 0.17
CA LEU A 159 9.47 12.94 -1.17
C LEU A 159 7.97 13.20 -1.33
N LEU A 160 7.16 12.91 -0.31
CA LEU A 160 5.74 13.22 -0.30
C LEU A 160 5.47 14.70 -0.54
N TYR A 161 6.12 15.59 0.20
CA TYR A 161 5.88 17.02 0.06
C TYR A 161 6.51 17.63 -1.20
N GLU A 162 7.53 16.99 -1.77
CA GLU A 162 8.03 17.32 -3.11
C GLU A 162 7.00 16.98 -4.21
N GLN A 163 6.27 15.88 -4.06
CA GLN A 163 5.29 15.40 -5.05
C GLN A 163 3.87 15.97 -4.84
N CYS A 164 3.45 16.14 -3.59
CA CYS A 164 2.17 16.71 -3.16
C CYS A 164 2.35 18.13 -2.60
N GLY A 165 3.03 19.01 -3.34
CA GLY A 165 3.26 20.39 -2.93
C GLY A 165 2.00 21.29 -2.94
N GLY A 166 2.17 22.57 -2.58
CA GLY A 166 1.13 23.59 -2.79
C GLY A 166 0.04 23.69 -1.72
N ASN A 167 0.26 23.17 -0.51
CA ASN A 167 -0.75 23.09 0.56
C ASN A 167 -1.98 22.23 0.20
N CYS A 168 -1.82 21.26 -0.70
CA CYS A 168 -2.83 20.23 -0.90
C CYS A 168 -2.79 19.27 0.30
N ASP A 169 -3.95 18.82 0.78
CA ASP A 169 -4.02 17.93 1.93
C ASP A 169 -4.18 16.49 1.45
N PRO A 170 -3.12 15.66 1.53
CA PRO A 170 -3.16 14.29 1.03
C PRO A 170 -4.11 13.39 1.83
N SER A 171 -4.68 12.42 1.13
CA SER A 171 -5.35 11.25 1.71
C SER A 171 -4.46 10.02 1.55
N TYR A 172 -4.43 9.19 2.57
CA TYR A 172 -3.52 8.06 2.69
C TYR A 172 -4.31 6.75 2.73
N THR A 173 -3.79 5.74 2.03
CA THR A 173 -4.24 4.35 2.14
C THR A 173 -3.03 3.48 2.46
N PHE A 174 -3.08 2.78 3.59
CA PHE A 174 -2.07 1.83 4.03
C PHE A 174 -2.65 0.43 3.94
N ILE A 175 -2.04 -0.41 3.11
CA ILE A 175 -2.40 -1.82 2.96
C ILE A 175 -1.39 -2.63 3.77
N ILE A 176 -1.86 -3.24 4.85
CA ILE A 176 -1.04 -3.87 5.88
C ILE A 176 -1.29 -5.37 5.84
N ALA A 177 -0.26 -6.15 5.52
CA ALA A 177 -0.28 -7.60 5.57
C ALA A 177 0.68 -8.08 6.68
N PRO A 178 0.54 -9.34 7.15
CA PRO A 178 1.59 -9.99 7.92
C PRO A 178 2.90 -10.02 7.11
N GLY A 179 4.00 -9.63 7.74
CA GLY A 179 5.37 -9.71 7.21
C GLY A 179 6.23 -10.63 8.09
N GLU A 180 7.47 -10.91 7.66
CA GLU A 180 8.37 -11.80 8.39
C GLU A 180 8.74 -11.26 9.77
N MET A 181 8.92 -9.94 9.86
CA MET A 181 9.31 -9.26 11.10
C MET A 181 8.15 -8.50 11.78
N GLY A 182 6.91 -8.60 11.27
CA GLY A 182 5.76 -7.89 11.82
C GLY A 182 4.74 -7.47 10.76
N LEU A 183 4.64 -6.16 10.52
CA LEU A 183 3.69 -5.54 9.61
C LEU A 183 4.38 -5.18 8.29
N LYS A 184 3.91 -5.75 7.17
CA LYS A 184 4.32 -5.37 5.81
C LYS A 184 3.32 -4.38 5.24
N VAL A 185 3.76 -3.17 4.94
CA VAL A 185 2.91 -2.03 4.58
C VAL A 185 3.22 -1.56 3.17
N ASN A 186 2.18 -1.48 2.34
CA ASN A 186 2.20 -0.74 1.08
C ASN A 186 1.38 0.54 1.24
N THR A 187 1.96 1.67 0.82
CA THR A 187 1.37 2.99 1.01
C THR A 187 0.98 3.60 -0.33
N GLU A 188 -0.27 4.04 -0.43
CA GLU A 188 -0.79 4.81 -1.55
C GLU A 188 -1.27 6.19 -1.09
N VAL A 189 -0.93 7.22 -1.86
CA VAL A 189 -1.29 8.60 -1.55
C VAL A 189 -2.04 9.25 -2.70
N TYR A 190 -3.15 9.86 -2.34
CA TYR A 190 -3.92 10.78 -3.16
C TYR A 190 -3.61 12.20 -2.68
N CYS A 191 -2.89 13.02 -3.44
CA CYS A 191 -2.49 14.37 -3.00
C CYS A 191 -3.70 15.27 -2.70
N GLY A 192 -4.84 14.98 -3.33
CA GLY A 192 -6.12 15.57 -3.01
C GLY A 192 -6.21 17.08 -3.21
N PHE A 193 -7.25 17.63 -2.58
CA PHE A 193 -7.61 19.02 -2.62
C PHE A 193 -7.02 19.76 -1.42
N ALA A 194 -6.95 21.09 -1.47
CA ALA A 194 -6.63 21.87 -0.27
C ALA A 194 -7.80 21.80 0.74
N ARG A 195 -7.48 21.63 2.02
CA ARG A 195 -8.44 21.53 3.13
C ARG A 195 -8.85 22.90 3.66
N ASP A 196 -10.09 23.03 4.15
CA ASP A 196 -10.44 24.14 5.05
C ASP A 196 -9.84 23.84 6.43
N ARG A 197 -8.87 24.65 6.84
CA ARG A 197 -8.08 24.41 8.06
C ARG A 197 -8.81 24.78 9.35
N LYS A 198 -10.05 25.27 9.30
CA LYS A 198 -10.81 25.67 10.51
C LYS A 198 -11.03 24.56 11.52
N ASP A 199 -11.35 23.35 11.05
CA ASP A 199 -11.77 22.27 11.95
C ASP A 199 -10.66 21.24 12.23
N GLU A 200 -9.56 21.23 11.48
CA GLU A 200 -8.41 20.32 11.70
C GLU A 200 -8.78 18.83 11.82
N MET A 201 -9.91 18.41 11.24
CA MET A 201 -10.41 17.04 11.36
C MET A 201 -10.10 16.15 10.16
N PHE A 202 -9.80 14.89 10.46
CA PHE A 202 -9.58 13.81 9.52
C PHE A 202 -10.51 12.64 9.84
N ALA A 203 -11.00 11.97 8.81
CA ALA A 203 -11.67 10.68 8.92
C ALA A 203 -10.62 9.57 8.83
N LEU A 204 -10.71 8.61 9.76
CA LEU A 204 -9.85 7.45 9.86
C LEU A 204 -10.72 6.20 9.81
N SER A 205 -10.33 5.19 9.04
CA SER A 205 -11.07 3.94 8.98
C SER A 205 -10.18 2.73 8.75
N THR A 206 -10.58 1.59 9.30
CA THR A 206 -9.97 0.29 9.05
C THR A 206 -10.98 -0.67 8.46
N THR A 207 -10.52 -1.50 7.52
CA THR A 207 -11.28 -2.60 6.94
C THR A 207 -10.40 -3.84 6.88
N LEU A 208 -11.01 -5.02 6.91
CA LEU A 208 -10.35 -6.28 6.55
C LEU A 208 -10.60 -6.56 5.08
N ARG A 209 -9.53 -6.67 4.32
CA ARG A 209 -9.53 -7.06 2.92
C ARG A 209 -9.13 -8.51 2.82
N HIS A 210 -10.08 -9.36 2.46
CA HIS A 210 -9.80 -10.75 2.18
C HIS A 210 -9.15 -10.83 0.79
N GLN A 211 -8.01 -11.52 0.71
CA GLN A 211 -7.53 -11.96 -0.59
C GLN A 211 -8.49 -13.02 -1.09
N CYS A 212 -8.76 -13.05 -2.39
CA CYS A 212 -9.65 -14.07 -2.93
C CYS A 212 -9.00 -15.43 -2.70
N GLY A 213 -9.64 -16.26 -1.88
CA GLY A 213 -9.32 -17.67 -1.80
C GLY A 213 -9.94 -18.40 -2.99
N HIS A 214 -9.19 -19.35 -3.56
CA HIS A 214 -9.76 -20.45 -4.33
C HIS A 214 -11.03 -20.96 -3.60
N ASN A 215 -12.16 -21.00 -4.30
CA ASN A 215 -13.47 -21.53 -3.87
C ASN A 215 -14.43 -20.54 -3.16
N ALA A 216 -15.04 -19.64 -3.96
CA ALA A 216 -16.48 -19.43 -3.83
C ALA A 216 -17.17 -20.42 -4.79
N ARG A 217 -17.60 -21.57 -4.26
CA ARG A 217 -18.59 -22.44 -4.92
C ARG A 217 -19.93 -22.28 -4.25
#